data_AF-A0A660ZVZ0-F1
#
_entry.id   AF-A0A660ZVZ0-F1
#
_cell.length_a   1.000
_cell.length_b   1.000
_cell.length_c   1.000
_cell.angle_alpha   90.00
_cell.angle_beta   90.00
_cell.angle_gamma   90.00
#
_symmetry.space_group_name_H-M   'P 1'
#
loop_
_entity.id
_entity.type
_entity.pdbx_description
1 polymer ?
#
loop_
_entity_poly.entity_id
_entity_poly.type
_entity_poly.pdbx_seq_one_letter_code
_entity_poly.pdbx_strand_id
1 'polypeptide(L)'
;MAIENPSALLTLAIVVVAGVASGQLARRLHLPGVTGQILAGILLGPSALRILDSQAVHSLAPVMHFALAVMAVAVGSHLHLPRLRNARWRLLALFGTEITITPLIVFTGVIFLPGVEWPLALLLAALAISTAPATVLALVKEERADGVFVKTLIAAVALNNLACISAFEMAHLAARSWFDTQDANFFAILLSPARQLVLAALLGGGAAILLSGLTRTISNVKSLATVSFAAILLTAGVADAMGISSLLACLLFGFALANIAPEKEDIGHSVFDNFEGAIYAAFFTLAGMELDLSLAVSGGLVAAVVVITRIGGKVLAARVAMRLADAPTAVRRYLGFALVPQAGVAVGLILVAQDDPVLGDVRQMLLAIGLTVVAAAEIIGPMTARWALRRSGDAGRDRERLIDFIHEQNITTQLIGPDKKSAITQLVDLVIKSHGMSVEREALLEEVLAGENAFSTCIGGGLAIPHAVLPEGNQIYGVIGISHDGLDFVTPDHRPVHCMVLLATPQNLRDRHLEVIAALARTVGHDLNLQHLLFAARSPAHVCEIFRHEAFEELNVHIDE
;
A
#
# COMPACT_ATOMS: atom_id res chain seq x y z
N MET A 1 -9.15 -33.01 -14.17
CA MET A 1 -10.62 -33.12 -14.01
C MET A 1 -11.14 -31.70 -14.05
N ALA A 2 -11.64 -31.24 -15.20
CA ALA A 2 -12.21 -29.90 -15.30
C ALA A 2 -13.54 -29.88 -14.53
N ILE A 3 -13.82 -28.80 -13.80
CA ILE A 3 -15.13 -28.65 -13.17
C ILE A 3 -16.06 -28.12 -14.28
N GLU A 4 -17.08 -28.89 -14.64
CA GLU A 4 -18.03 -28.45 -15.66
C GLU A 4 -18.99 -27.42 -15.06
N ASN A 5 -19.01 -26.21 -15.64
CA ASN A 5 -19.90 -25.10 -15.27
C ASN A 5 -19.98 -24.79 -13.76
N PRO A 6 -18.84 -24.53 -13.08
CA PRO A 6 -18.87 -24.11 -11.68
C PRO A 6 -19.68 -22.83 -11.54
N SER A 7 -20.48 -22.72 -10.47
CA SER A 7 -21.13 -21.45 -10.13
C SER A 7 -20.05 -20.38 -9.87
N ALA A 8 -20.35 -19.11 -10.16
CA ALA A 8 -19.40 -18.02 -9.94
C ALA A 8 -18.86 -17.97 -8.49
N LEU A 9 -19.68 -18.33 -7.51
CA LEU A 9 -19.24 -18.43 -6.10
C LEU A 9 -18.24 -19.56 -5.87
N LEU A 10 -18.45 -20.74 -6.48
CA LEU A 10 -17.51 -21.84 -6.40
C LEU A 10 -16.19 -21.49 -7.10
N THR A 11 -16.28 -20.88 -8.28
CA THR A 11 -15.11 -20.39 -9.02
C THR A 11 -14.32 -19.40 -8.17
N LEU A 12 -14.99 -18.40 -7.58
CA LEU A 12 -14.35 -17.41 -6.72
C LEU A 12 -13.70 -18.05 -5.48
N ALA A 13 -14.36 -19.03 -4.85
CA ALA A 13 -13.80 -19.73 -3.70
C ALA A 13 -12.53 -20.50 -4.07
N ILE A 14 -12.51 -21.21 -5.21
CA ILE A 14 -11.32 -21.91 -5.72
C ILE A 14 -10.18 -20.92 -5.96
N VAL A 15 -10.47 -19.81 -6.64
CA VAL A 15 -9.50 -18.75 -6.94
C VAL A 15 -8.89 -18.19 -5.66
N VAL A 16 -9.71 -17.80 -4.67
CA VAL A 16 -9.22 -17.22 -3.41
C VAL A 16 -8.39 -18.23 -2.62
N VAL A 17 -8.88 -19.47 -2.46
CA VAL A 17 -8.18 -20.52 -1.70
C VAL A 17 -6.83 -20.85 -2.35
N ALA A 18 -6.81 -21.07 -3.66
CA ALA A 18 -5.58 -21.36 -4.39
C ALA A 18 -4.60 -20.19 -4.35
N GLY A 19 -5.09 -18.95 -4.49
CA GLY A 19 -4.29 -17.75 -4.38
C GLY A 19 -3.64 -17.59 -3.00
N VAL A 20 -4.41 -17.74 -1.92
CA VAL A 20 -3.90 -17.65 -0.55
C VAL A 20 -2.86 -18.73 -0.29
N ALA A 21 -3.16 -19.99 -0.62
CA ALA A 21 -2.26 -21.12 -0.41
C ALA A 21 -0.94 -20.96 -1.19
N SER A 22 -1.03 -20.58 -2.46
CA SER A 22 0.13 -20.42 -3.33
C SER A 22 0.96 -19.18 -2.96
N GLY A 23 0.31 -18.10 -2.53
CA GLY A 23 1.01 -16.92 -2.00
C GLY A 23 1.77 -17.23 -0.70
N GLN A 24 1.19 -18.02 0.21
CA GLN A 24 1.89 -18.50 1.40
C GLN A 24 3.06 -19.42 1.05
N LEU A 25 2.87 -20.33 0.10
CA LEU A 25 3.93 -21.21 -0.38
C LEU A 25 5.09 -20.43 -1.01
N ALA A 26 4.80 -19.44 -1.86
CA ALA A 26 5.81 -18.57 -2.46
C ALA A 26 6.65 -17.85 -1.40
N ARG A 27 6.01 -17.32 -0.34
CA ARG A 27 6.72 -16.71 0.79
C ARG A 27 7.66 -17.68 1.50
N ARG A 28 7.24 -18.94 1.72
CA ARG A 28 8.12 -19.99 2.27
C ARG A 28 9.32 -20.28 1.37
N LEU A 29 9.17 -20.11 0.05
CA LEU A 29 10.23 -20.25 -0.93
C LEU A 29 11.02 -18.95 -1.17
N HIS A 30 10.84 -17.92 -0.33
CA HIS A 30 11.48 -16.60 -0.45
C HIS A 30 11.12 -15.82 -1.73
N LEU A 31 10.02 -16.20 -2.41
CA LEU A 31 9.45 -15.48 -3.55
C LEU A 31 8.34 -14.53 -3.08
N PRO A 32 8.02 -13.47 -3.85
CA PRO A 32 6.91 -12.59 -3.53
C PRO A 32 5.59 -13.36 -3.48
N GLY A 33 4.72 -13.07 -2.50
CA GLY A 33 3.41 -13.72 -2.40
C GLY A 33 2.55 -13.50 -3.64
N VAL A 34 2.63 -12.29 -4.22
CA VAL A 34 1.97 -11.90 -5.48
C VAL A 34 2.38 -12.81 -6.64
N THR A 35 3.67 -13.16 -6.76
CA THR A 35 4.15 -14.09 -7.81
C THR A 35 3.53 -15.48 -7.64
N GLY A 36 3.39 -15.97 -6.40
CA GLY A 36 2.72 -17.24 -6.11
C GLY A 36 1.24 -17.24 -6.52
N GLN A 37 0.54 -16.13 -6.28
CA GLN A 37 -0.87 -15.96 -6.66
C GLN A 37 -1.05 -15.95 -8.19
N ILE A 38 -0.21 -15.19 -8.91
CA ILE A 38 -0.24 -15.13 -10.38
C ILE A 38 0.04 -16.51 -10.97
N LEU A 39 1.05 -17.23 -10.47
CA LEU A 39 1.37 -18.59 -10.92
C LEU A 39 0.22 -19.56 -10.65
N ALA A 40 -0.47 -19.43 -9.52
CA ALA A 40 -1.68 -20.22 -9.24
C ALA A 40 -2.77 -19.96 -10.29
N GLY A 41 -2.96 -18.69 -10.66
CA GLY A 41 -3.87 -18.29 -11.72
C GLY A 41 -3.55 -18.94 -13.07
N ILE A 42 -2.29 -18.86 -13.49
CA ILE A 42 -1.83 -19.49 -14.74
C ILE A 42 -2.11 -20.99 -14.72
N LEU A 43 -1.82 -21.65 -13.59
CA LEU A 43 -2.04 -23.09 -13.43
C LEU A 43 -3.52 -23.47 -13.48
N LEU A 44 -4.38 -22.74 -12.77
CA LEU A 44 -5.82 -23.00 -12.70
C LEU A 44 -6.56 -22.66 -13.99
N GLY A 45 -6.13 -21.58 -14.65
CA GLY A 45 -6.80 -20.98 -15.78
C GLY A 45 -6.72 -21.80 -17.08
N PRO A 46 -7.28 -21.25 -18.17
CA PRO A 46 -7.41 -21.93 -19.46
C PRO A 46 -6.06 -22.23 -20.13
N SER A 47 -5.00 -21.54 -19.71
CA SER A 47 -3.67 -21.59 -20.31
C SER A 47 -2.83 -22.81 -19.91
N ALA A 48 -3.09 -23.45 -18.76
CA ALA A 48 -2.31 -24.59 -18.27
C ALA A 48 -3.18 -25.81 -17.94
N LEU A 49 -3.58 -26.03 -16.68
CA LEU A 49 -4.28 -27.25 -16.27
C LEU A 49 -5.76 -27.24 -16.67
N ARG A 50 -6.31 -26.09 -17.10
CA ARG A 50 -7.70 -25.92 -17.54
C ARG A 50 -8.69 -26.44 -16.50
N ILE A 51 -8.42 -26.15 -15.24
CA ILE A 51 -9.33 -26.50 -14.13
C ILE A 51 -10.56 -25.58 -14.20
N LEU A 52 -10.34 -24.32 -14.54
CA LEU A 52 -11.35 -23.31 -14.82
C LEU A 52 -11.21 -22.85 -16.29
N ASP A 53 -12.34 -22.82 -17.00
CA ASP A 53 -12.40 -22.41 -18.41
C ASP A 53 -12.56 -20.88 -18.56
N SER A 54 -12.50 -20.39 -19.80
CA SER A 54 -12.64 -18.96 -20.09
C SER A 54 -14.00 -18.40 -19.67
N GLN A 55 -15.07 -19.21 -19.73
CA GLN A 55 -16.39 -18.80 -19.27
C GLN A 55 -16.44 -18.59 -17.75
N ALA A 56 -15.82 -19.49 -16.97
CA ALA A 56 -15.67 -19.31 -15.53
C ALA A 56 -14.87 -18.05 -15.19
N VAL A 57 -13.79 -17.75 -15.94
CA VAL A 57 -13.01 -16.52 -15.75
C VAL A 57 -13.87 -15.28 -16.04
N HIS A 58 -14.56 -15.24 -17.19
CA HIS A 58 -15.44 -14.13 -17.56
C HIS A 58 -16.57 -13.90 -16.56
N SER A 59 -17.09 -14.97 -15.93
CA SER A 59 -18.12 -14.85 -14.88
C SER A 59 -17.65 -14.06 -13.65
N LEU A 60 -16.32 -13.91 -13.47
CA LEU A 60 -15.70 -13.17 -12.37
C LEU A 60 -15.20 -11.78 -12.77
N ALA A 61 -15.45 -11.32 -14.00
CA ALA A 61 -15.08 -9.97 -14.44
C ALA A 61 -15.55 -8.85 -13.48
N PRO A 62 -16.78 -8.87 -12.92
CA PRO A 62 -17.20 -7.86 -11.94
C PRO A 62 -16.33 -7.85 -10.67
N VAL A 63 -15.85 -9.01 -10.23
CA VAL A 63 -14.96 -9.13 -9.06
C VAL A 63 -13.59 -8.53 -9.38
N MET A 64 -13.07 -8.77 -10.58
CA MET A 64 -11.82 -8.20 -11.07
C MET A 64 -11.88 -6.66 -11.12
N HIS A 65 -12.93 -6.10 -11.74
CA HIS A 65 -13.11 -4.65 -11.83
C HIS A 65 -13.25 -4.00 -10.46
N PHE A 66 -14.00 -4.64 -9.54
CA PHE A 66 -14.10 -4.20 -8.16
C PHE A 66 -12.73 -4.19 -7.46
N ALA A 67 -11.96 -5.27 -7.58
CA ALA A 67 -10.64 -5.34 -6.95
C ALA A 67 -9.68 -4.25 -7.50
N LEU A 68 -9.67 -4.03 -8.81
CA LEU A 68 -8.91 -2.94 -9.45
C LEU A 68 -9.31 -1.57 -8.93
N ALA A 69 -10.61 -1.31 -8.76
CA ALA A 69 -11.12 -0.05 -8.24
C ALA A 69 -10.65 0.20 -6.80
N VAL A 70 -10.73 -0.83 -5.92
CA VAL A 70 -10.21 -0.75 -4.55
C VAL A 70 -8.72 -0.45 -4.53
N MET A 71 -7.93 -1.16 -5.36
CA MET A 71 -6.48 -0.92 -5.47
C MET A 71 -6.15 0.48 -5.96
N ALA A 72 -6.92 1.00 -6.92
CA ALA A 72 -6.73 2.35 -7.44
C ALA A 72 -7.02 3.40 -6.36
N VAL A 73 -8.12 3.26 -5.62
CA VAL A 73 -8.42 4.16 -4.49
C VAL A 73 -7.31 4.09 -3.44
N ALA A 74 -6.85 2.89 -3.08
CA ALA A 74 -5.78 2.71 -2.12
C ALA A 74 -4.48 3.39 -2.56
N VAL A 75 -4.06 3.25 -3.81
CA VAL A 75 -2.87 3.99 -4.30
C VAL A 75 -3.11 5.49 -4.36
N GLY A 76 -4.32 5.92 -4.75
CA GLY A 76 -4.71 7.32 -4.73
C GLY A 76 -4.64 7.93 -3.32
N SER A 77 -5.09 7.21 -2.30
CA SER A 77 -5.16 7.72 -0.92
C SER A 77 -3.80 7.99 -0.29
N HIS A 78 -2.72 7.39 -0.83
CA HIS A 78 -1.35 7.68 -0.37
C HIS A 78 -0.75 8.95 -1.00
N LEU A 79 -1.45 9.60 -1.93
CA LEU A 79 -0.94 10.77 -2.67
C LEU A 79 -1.32 12.09 -1.99
N HIS A 80 -0.77 12.33 -0.80
CA HIS A 80 -1.01 13.55 -0.06
C HIS A 80 -0.08 14.71 -0.52
N LEU A 81 -0.63 15.74 -1.18
CA LEU A 81 0.12 16.85 -1.79
C LEU A 81 1.08 17.56 -0.83
N PRO A 82 0.67 17.93 0.39
CA PRO A 82 1.57 18.57 1.35
C PRO A 82 2.81 17.73 1.63
N ARG A 83 2.66 16.41 1.80
CA ARG A 83 3.79 15.47 2.00
C ARG A 83 4.65 15.34 0.73
N LEU A 84 4.05 15.42 -0.46
CA LEU A 84 4.77 15.34 -1.74
C LEU A 84 5.55 16.62 -2.10
N ARG A 85 5.31 17.75 -1.43
CA ARG A 85 6.02 19.01 -1.71
C ARG A 85 7.55 18.86 -1.59
N ASN A 86 8.01 18.04 -0.65
CA ASN A 86 9.43 17.75 -0.44
C ASN A 86 10.00 16.75 -1.45
N ALA A 87 9.14 16.06 -2.21
CA ALA A 87 9.50 15.13 -3.28
C ALA A 87 9.35 15.72 -4.69
N ARG A 88 8.79 16.94 -4.82
CA ARG A 88 8.39 17.52 -6.11
C ARG A 88 9.46 17.45 -7.20
N TRP A 89 10.72 17.75 -6.87
CA TRP A 89 11.80 17.72 -7.87
C TRP A 89 12.18 16.30 -8.28
N ARG A 90 12.16 15.35 -7.34
CA ARG A 90 12.33 13.92 -7.65
C ARG A 90 11.24 13.45 -8.60
N LEU A 91 9.98 13.81 -8.31
CA LEU A 91 8.82 13.40 -9.10
C LEU A 91 8.76 14.05 -10.48
N LEU A 92 9.02 15.37 -10.58
CA LEU A 92 9.04 16.08 -11.86
C LEU A 92 10.17 15.59 -12.76
N ALA A 93 11.38 15.41 -12.21
CA ALA A 93 12.50 14.87 -12.97
C ALA A 93 12.19 13.44 -13.44
N LEU A 94 11.61 12.60 -12.56
CA LEU A 94 11.24 11.23 -12.90
C LEU A 94 10.18 11.20 -14.00
N PHE A 95 9.09 11.94 -13.84
CA PHE A 95 8.04 12.06 -14.85
C PHE A 95 8.60 12.48 -16.21
N GLY A 96 9.45 13.52 -16.25
CA GLY A 96 10.09 13.97 -17.48
C GLY A 96 10.97 12.89 -18.13
N THR A 97 11.80 12.20 -17.34
CA THR A 97 12.66 11.12 -17.85
C THR A 97 11.90 9.87 -18.25
N GLU A 98 10.82 9.50 -17.54
CA GLU A 98 10.04 8.29 -17.82
C GLU A 98 9.22 8.46 -19.11
N ILE A 99 8.71 9.67 -19.41
CA ILE A 99 8.00 9.95 -20.66
C ILE A 99 8.96 10.03 -21.87
N THR A 100 10.25 10.25 -21.62
CA THR A 100 11.22 10.46 -22.71
C THR A 100 12.18 9.28 -22.87
N ILE A 101 12.98 8.98 -21.86
CA ILE A 101 14.07 7.99 -21.91
C ILE A 101 13.52 6.57 -22.08
N THR A 102 12.52 6.18 -21.29
CA THR A 102 11.96 4.81 -21.34
C THR A 102 11.33 4.52 -22.71
N PRO A 103 10.39 5.35 -23.24
CA PRO A 103 9.85 5.18 -24.59
C PRO A 103 10.91 5.24 -25.68
N LEU A 104 11.87 6.16 -25.60
CA LEU A 104 12.92 6.27 -26.62
C LEU A 104 13.75 5.00 -26.71
N ILE A 105 14.14 4.41 -25.58
CA ILE A 105 14.91 3.17 -25.54
C ILE A 105 14.10 1.99 -26.06
N VAL A 106 12.81 1.90 -25.72
CA VAL A 106 11.95 0.83 -26.23
C VAL A 106 11.71 0.99 -27.73
N PHE A 107 11.36 2.19 -28.19
CA PHE A 107 11.14 2.50 -29.60
C PHE A 107 12.36 2.13 -30.45
N THR A 108 13.54 2.64 -30.06
CA THR A 108 14.79 2.37 -30.77
C THR A 108 15.19 0.89 -30.69
N GLY A 109 14.87 0.21 -29.60
CA GLY A 109 15.13 -1.21 -29.44
C GLY A 109 14.32 -2.09 -30.38
N VAL A 110 13.08 -1.71 -30.69
CA VAL A 110 12.16 -2.56 -31.49
C VAL A 110 12.03 -2.16 -32.95
N ILE A 111 12.21 -0.88 -33.30
CA ILE A 111 11.94 -0.38 -34.67
C ILE A 111 12.82 -1.02 -35.75
N PHE A 112 14.01 -1.50 -35.37
CA PHE A 112 14.93 -2.17 -36.30
C PHE A 112 14.68 -3.68 -36.40
N LEU A 113 13.70 -4.22 -35.68
CA LEU A 113 13.36 -5.63 -35.76
C LEU A 113 12.51 -5.91 -37.01
N PRO A 114 12.72 -7.06 -37.69
CA PRO A 114 11.93 -7.42 -38.87
C PRO A 114 10.42 -7.49 -38.56
N GLY A 115 9.60 -6.87 -39.40
CA GLY A 115 8.14 -6.88 -39.27
C GLY A 115 7.57 -5.92 -38.23
N VAL A 116 8.41 -5.10 -37.59
CA VAL A 116 7.95 -4.04 -36.68
C VAL A 116 7.86 -2.71 -37.42
N GLU A 117 6.63 -2.24 -37.65
CA GLU A 117 6.39 -0.91 -38.20
C GLU A 117 6.43 0.16 -37.10
N TRP A 118 6.65 1.42 -37.49
CA TRP A 118 6.72 2.53 -36.53
C TRP A 118 5.44 2.74 -35.70
N PRO A 119 4.19 2.49 -36.20
CA PRO A 119 3.00 2.60 -35.37
C PRO A 119 3.03 1.62 -34.20
N LEU A 120 3.40 0.36 -34.47
CA LEU A 120 3.56 -0.67 -33.45
C LEU A 120 4.69 -0.32 -32.47
N ALA A 121 5.85 0.10 -32.97
CA ALA A 121 6.98 0.49 -32.13
C ALA A 121 6.62 1.66 -31.19
N LEU A 122 5.88 2.65 -31.69
CA LEU A 122 5.46 3.82 -30.92
C LEU A 122 4.44 3.46 -29.84
N LEU A 123 3.47 2.61 -30.16
CA LEU A 123 2.47 2.10 -29.20
C LEU A 123 3.15 1.28 -28.09
N LEU A 124 4.08 0.38 -28.44
CA LEU A 124 4.86 -0.39 -27.46
C LEU A 124 5.75 0.51 -26.58
N ALA A 125 6.35 1.55 -27.16
CA ALA A 125 7.15 2.53 -26.44
C ALA A 125 6.31 3.32 -25.42
N ALA A 126 5.09 3.72 -25.79
CA ALA A 126 4.19 4.40 -24.86
C ALA A 126 3.73 3.47 -23.71
N LEU A 127 3.39 2.21 -24.02
CA LEU A 127 3.01 1.21 -23.01
C LEU A 127 4.13 0.97 -21.97
N ALA A 128 5.39 1.12 -22.38
CA ALA A 128 6.54 0.85 -21.52
C ALA A 128 6.62 1.74 -20.26
N ILE A 129 5.99 2.91 -20.29
CA ILE A 129 5.93 3.87 -19.16
C ILE A 129 5.19 3.27 -17.97
N SER A 130 4.12 2.50 -18.24
CA SER A 130 3.20 1.99 -17.21
C SER A 130 3.90 1.23 -16.08
N THR A 131 3.37 1.35 -14.86
CA THR A 131 3.83 0.62 -13.67
C THR A 131 2.63 0.12 -12.87
N ALA A 132 2.62 -1.13 -12.42
CA ALA A 132 1.47 -1.71 -11.70
C ALA A 132 1.33 -1.16 -10.26
N PRO A 133 0.30 -0.35 -9.96
CA PRO A 133 0.06 0.18 -8.61
C PRO A 133 -0.22 -0.92 -7.59
N ALA A 134 -1.06 -1.88 -7.96
CA ALA A 134 -1.48 -2.96 -7.08
C ALA A 134 -0.30 -3.81 -6.61
N THR A 135 0.57 -4.21 -7.54
CA THR A 135 1.76 -5.01 -7.23
C THR A 135 2.72 -4.26 -6.32
N VAL A 136 2.97 -2.97 -6.59
CA VAL A 136 3.88 -2.17 -5.76
C VAL A 136 3.34 -2.03 -4.34
N LEU A 137 2.05 -1.70 -4.18
CA LEU A 137 1.45 -1.56 -2.84
C LEU A 137 1.45 -2.88 -2.07
N ALA A 138 1.10 -3.98 -2.74
CA ALA A 138 1.14 -5.32 -2.14
C ALA A 138 2.56 -5.70 -1.66
N LEU A 139 3.60 -5.34 -2.41
CA LEU A 139 5.00 -5.60 -2.02
C LEU A 139 5.47 -4.68 -0.90
N VAL A 140 5.08 -3.41 -0.91
CA VAL A 140 5.38 -2.47 0.18
C VAL A 140 4.80 -3.01 1.48
N LYS A 141 3.54 -3.46 1.45
CA LYS A 141 2.88 -4.06 2.62
C LYS A 141 3.48 -5.40 3.02
N GLU A 142 3.75 -6.29 2.06
CA GLU A 142 4.38 -7.60 2.33
C GLU A 142 5.76 -7.45 2.97
N GLU A 143 6.55 -6.48 2.50
CA GLU A 143 7.89 -6.19 3.03
C GLU A 143 7.86 -5.24 4.23
N ARG A 144 6.69 -4.78 4.66
CA ARG A 144 6.54 -3.77 5.72
C ARG A 144 7.50 -2.60 5.48
N ALA A 145 7.50 -2.07 4.27
CA ALA A 145 8.47 -1.07 3.86
C ALA A 145 7.96 0.34 4.09
N ASP A 146 8.73 1.19 4.77
CA ASP A 146 8.47 2.63 4.87
C ASP A 146 9.77 3.44 4.73
N GLY A 147 9.64 4.66 4.23
CA GLY A 147 10.74 5.61 4.10
C GLY A 147 10.69 6.41 2.81
N VAL A 148 11.77 7.15 2.55
CA VAL A 148 11.85 8.08 1.40
C VAL A 148 11.79 7.31 0.07
N PHE A 149 12.31 6.08 0.02
CA PHE A 149 12.23 5.24 -1.17
C PHE A 149 10.78 4.88 -1.47
N VAL A 150 10.06 4.37 -0.48
CA VAL A 150 8.66 3.93 -0.60
C VAL A 150 7.75 5.11 -0.95
N LYS A 151 7.88 6.22 -0.24
CA LYS A 151 7.11 7.46 -0.50
C LYS A 151 7.35 7.98 -1.92
N THR A 152 8.60 7.92 -2.41
CA THR A 152 8.92 8.30 -3.81
C THR A 152 8.36 7.30 -4.81
N LEU A 153 8.43 6.00 -4.51
CA LEU A 153 7.93 4.92 -5.36
C LEU A 153 6.42 4.98 -5.55
N ILE A 154 5.63 5.05 -4.47
CA ILE A 154 4.16 5.10 -4.54
C ILE A 154 3.69 6.32 -5.35
N ALA A 155 4.28 7.49 -5.07
CA ALA A 155 3.99 8.71 -5.81
C ALA A 155 4.38 8.62 -7.30
N ALA A 156 5.55 8.03 -7.59
CA ALA A 156 5.99 7.80 -8.96
C ALA A 156 5.04 6.88 -9.73
N VAL A 157 4.55 5.81 -9.11
CA VAL A 157 3.64 4.86 -9.77
C VAL A 157 2.33 5.52 -10.19
N ALA A 158 1.76 6.37 -9.34
CA ALA A 158 0.55 7.12 -9.70
C ALA A 158 0.80 8.04 -10.91
N LEU A 159 1.88 8.82 -10.89
CA LEU A 159 2.23 9.73 -11.97
C LEU A 159 2.56 8.98 -13.28
N ASN A 160 3.24 7.83 -13.20
CA ASN A 160 3.59 7.02 -14.36
C ASN A 160 2.36 6.46 -15.07
N ASN A 161 1.29 6.12 -14.34
CA ASN A 161 0.07 5.64 -14.97
C ASN A 161 -0.66 6.76 -15.72
N LEU A 162 -0.71 7.97 -15.16
CA LEU A 162 -1.24 9.13 -15.86
C LEU A 162 -0.41 9.48 -17.12
N ALA A 163 0.92 9.46 -16.97
CA ALA A 163 1.86 9.65 -18.07
C ALA A 163 1.66 8.64 -19.19
N CYS A 164 1.53 7.35 -18.83
CA CYS A 164 1.35 6.27 -19.79
C CYS A 164 0.06 6.41 -20.60
N ILE A 165 -1.07 6.71 -19.95
CA ILE A 165 -2.35 6.91 -20.65
C ILE A 165 -2.22 8.07 -21.65
N SER A 166 -1.65 9.19 -21.20
CA SER A 166 -1.48 10.39 -22.04
C SER A 166 -0.57 10.11 -23.24
N ALA A 167 0.58 9.49 -23.01
CA ALA A 167 1.54 9.15 -24.05
C ALA A 167 1.00 8.10 -25.03
N PHE A 168 0.22 7.13 -24.53
CA PHE A 168 -0.39 6.09 -25.37
C PHE A 168 -1.46 6.66 -26.28
N GLU A 169 -2.34 7.53 -25.79
CA GLU A 169 -3.32 8.22 -26.64
C GLU A 169 -2.65 9.04 -27.75
N MET A 170 -1.56 9.75 -27.43
CA MET A 170 -0.77 10.47 -28.44
C MET A 170 -0.12 9.51 -29.47
N ALA A 171 0.45 8.40 -28.98
CA ALA A 171 1.02 7.36 -29.84
C ALA A 171 -0.03 6.69 -30.73
N HIS A 172 -1.22 6.46 -30.19
CA HIS A 172 -2.36 5.87 -30.87
C HIS A 172 -2.87 6.78 -31.99
N LEU A 173 -3.02 8.08 -31.71
CA LEU A 173 -3.32 9.05 -32.75
C LEU A 173 -2.26 9.04 -33.86
N ALA A 174 -0.98 9.13 -33.49
CA ALA A 174 0.10 9.13 -34.47
C ALA A 174 0.02 7.85 -35.31
N ALA A 175 -0.14 6.69 -34.68
CA ALA A 175 -0.31 5.41 -35.36
C ALA A 175 -1.50 5.40 -36.35
N ARG A 176 -2.64 6.02 -36.02
CA ARG A 176 -3.79 6.12 -36.95
C ARG A 176 -3.46 6.94 -38.20
N SER A 177 -2.68 8.01 -38.07
CA SER A 177 -2.31 8.88 -39.21
C SER A 177 -1.49 8.16 -40.29
N TRP A 178 -0.92 6.99 -39.96
CA TRP A 178 -0.27 6.11 -40.93
C TRP A 178 -1.25 5.42 -41.87
N PHE A 179 -2.43 5.05 -41.35
CA PHE A 179 -3.42 4.23 -42.05
C PHE A 179 -4.59 5.04 -42.60
N ASP A 180 -4.90 6.19 -42.00
CA ASP A 180 -5.95 7.09 -42.44
C ASP A 180 -5.40 8.52 -42.59
N THR A 181 -5.47 9.06 -43.81
CA THR A 181 -5.02 10.41 -44.16
C THR A 181 -6.16 11.44 -44.18
N GLN A 182 -7.40 11.08 -43.85
CA GLN A 182 -8.49 12.06 -43.78
C GLN A 182 -8.34 13.01 -42.58
N ASP A 183 -8.90 14.23 -42.73
CA ASP A 183 -8.84 15.40 -41.84
C ASP A 183 -9.19 15.08 -40.37
N ALA A 184 -8.27 14.43 -39.68
CA ALA A 184 -8.33 14.22 -38.25
C ALA A 184 -8.17 15.62 -37.62
N ASN A 185 -9.25 16.11 -37.00
CA ASN A 185 -9.25 17.40 -36.29
C ASN A 185 -8.18 17.35 -35.18
N PHE A 186 -6.95 17.75 -35.49
CA PHE A 186 -5.79 17.69 -34.61
C PHE A 186 -6.09 18.27 -33.22
N PHE A 187 -6.90 19.34 -33.20
CA PHE A 187 -7.36 20.00 -31.98
C PHE A 187 -8.30 19.15 -31.12
N ALA A 188 -9.24 18.42 -31.72
CA ALA A 188 -10.14 17.53 -31.00
C ALA A 188 -9.40 16.34 -30.39
N ILE A 189 -8.29 15.94 -31.02
CA ILE A 189 -7.53 14.76 -30.60
C ILE A 189 -6.50 15.12 -29.53
N LEU A 190 -5.84 16.27 -29.61
CA LEU A 190 -4.99 16.76 -28.52
C LEU A 190 -5.79 16.98 -27.22
N LEU A 191 -7.09 17.28 -27.35
CA LEU A 191 -7.99 17.49 -26.22
C LEU A 191 -8.59 16.19 -25.66
N SER A 192 -8.47 15.04 -26.34
CA SER A 192 -9.11 13.79 -25.89
C SER A 192 -8.53 13.25 -24.57
N PRO A 193 -7.19 13.23 -24.32
CA PRO A 193 -6.64 12.76 -23.06
C PRO A 193 -6.93 13.74 -21.94
N ALA A 194 -6.87 15.05 -22.25
CA ALA A 194 -7.24 16.11 -21.31
C ALA A 194 -8.71 15.99 -20.89
N ARG A 195 -9.61 15.67 -21.81
CA ARG A 195 -11.03 15.42 -21.53
C ARG A 195 -11.21 14.21 -20.63
N GLN A 196 -10.56 13.08 -20.93
CA GLN A 196 -10.64 11.89 -20.07
C GLN A 196 -10.14 12.19 -18.65
N LEU A 197 -9.01 12.89 -18.52
CA LEU A 197 -8.44 13.26 -17.24
C LEU A 197 -9.39 14.19 -16.46
N VAL A 198 -9.94 15.21 -17.10
CA VAL A 198 -10.88 16.15 -16.47
C VAL A 198 -12.15 15.43 -16.02
N LEU A 199 -12.74 14.59 -16.86
CA LEU A 199 -13.94 13.84 -16.50
C LEU A 199 -13.68 12.86 -15.36
N ALA A 200 -12.56 12.13 -15.38
CA ALA A 200 -12.16 11.25 -14.28
C ALA A 200 -11.90 12.03 -12.98
N ALA A 201 -11.29 13.22 -13.07
CA ALA A 201 -11.04 14.10 -11.92
C ALA A 201 -12.33 14.67 -11.34
N LEU A 202 -13.29 15.06 -12.18
CA LEU A 202 -14.60 15.54 -11.74
C LEU A 202 -15.39 14.42 -11.07
N LEU A 203 -15.41 13.23 -11.66
CA LEU A 203 -16.11 12.07 -11.09
C LEU A 203 -15.48 11.63 -9.76
N GLY A 204 -14.16 11.43 -9.73
CA GLY A 204 -13.45 11.00 -8.52
C GLY A 204 -13.44 12.06 -7.42
N GLY A 205 -13.24 13.33 -7.79
CA GLY A 205 -13.33 14.46 -6.87
C GLY A 205 -14.75 14.64 -6.31
N GLY A 206 -15.77 14.49 -7.15
CA GLY A 206 -17.17 14.49 -6.73
C GLY A 206 -17.49 13.38 -5.72
N ALA A 207 -17.01 12.16 -5.98
CA ALA A 207 -17.14 11.04 -5.05
C ALA A 207 -16.42 11.30 -3.71
N ALA A 208 -15.22 11.89 -3.72
CA ALA A 208 -14.49 12.28 -2.52
C ALA A 208 -15.24 13.33 -1.70
N ILE A 209 -15.77 14.37 -2.34
CA ILE A 209 -16.55 15.42 -1.68
C ILE A 209 -17.82 14.84 -1.06
N LEU A 210 -18.54 14.01 -1.82
CA LEU A 210 -19.76 13.35 -1.35
C LEU A 210 -19.48 12.48 -0.13
N LEU A 211 -18.46 11.61 -0.20
CA LEU A 211 -18.06 10.76 0.92
C LEU A 211 -17.64 11.63 2.12
N SER A 212 -16.79 12.63 1.92
CA SER A 212 -16.37 13.56 2.98
C SER A 212 -17.53 14.33 3.62
N GLY A 213 -18.60 14.62 2.87
CA GLY A 213 -19.84 15.19 3.41
C GLY A 213 -20.62 14.20 4.28
N LEU A 214 -20.83 12.98 3.79
CA LEU A 214 -21.56 11.91 4.48
C LEU A 214 -20.87 11.47 5.78
N THR A 215 -19.54 11.49 5.79
CA THR A 215 -18.73 11.17 6.97
C THR A 215 -18.85 12.22 8.09
N ARG A 216 -19.48 13.39 7.87
CA ARG A 216 -19.79 14.35 8.96
C ARG A 216 -21.05 13.96 9.74
N THR A 217 -21.96 13.22 9.12
CA THR A 217 -23.20 12.76 9.75
C THR A 217 -23.09 11.34 10.28
N ILE A 218 -22.17 10.54 9.73
CA ILE A 218 -21.93 9.15 10.11
C ILE A 218 -20.66 9.07 10.97
N SER A 219 -20.80 8.75 12.26
CA SER A 219 -19.69 8.63 13.21
C SER A 219 -19.18 7.21 13.45
N ASN A 220 -19.85 6.19 12.89
CA ASN A 220 -19.50 4.78 13.10
C ASN A 220 -18.59 4.24 11.97
N VAL A 221 -17.43 3.69 12.35
CA VAL A 221 -16.43 3.07 11.45
C VAL A 221 -17.06 2.01 10.53
N LYS A 222 -17.99 1.19 11.04
CA LYS A 222 -18.66 0.16 10.22
C LYS A 222 -19.51 0.77 9.11
N SER A 223 -20.25 1.84 9.41
CA SER A 223 -21.06 2.54 8.42
C SER A 223 -20.19 3.29 7.40
N LEU A 224 -19.05 3.81 7.85
CA LEU A 224 -18.02 4.44 7.03
C LEU A 224 -17.47 3.49 5.96
N ALA A 225 -17.21 2.26 6.35
CA ALA A 225 -16.78 1.20 5.45
C ALA A 225 -17.81 0.87 4.38
N THR A 226 -19.07 0.70 4.79
CA THR A 226 -20.16 0.44 3.84
C THR A 226 -20.33 1.58 2.83
N VAL A 227 -20.28 2.83 3.27
CA VAL A 227 -20.44 3.99 2.38
C VAL A 227 -19.24 4.15 1.45
N SER A 228 -18.02 3.91 1.95
CA SER A 228 -16.81 3.94 1.12
C SER A 228 -16.83 2.85 0.05
N PHE A 229 -17.22 1.62 0.42
CA PHE A 229 -17.42 0.53 -0.53
C PHE A 229 -18.45 0.89 -1.62
N ALA A 230 -19.60 1.44 -1.23
CA ALA A 230 -20.61 1.90 -2.18
C ALA A 230 -20.10 3.02 -3.09
N ALA A 231 -19.32 3.96 -2.56
CA ALA A 231 -18.72 5.05 -3.34
C ALA A 231 -17.72 4.54 -4.38
N ILE A 232 -16.90 3.53 -4.04
CA ILE A 232 -15.97 2.89 -4.98
C ILE A 232 -16.74 2.22 -6.11
N LEU A 233 -17.73 1.39 -5.80
CA LEU A 233 -18.56 0.72 -6.81
C LEU A 233 -19.29 1.71 -7.70
N LEU A 234 -19.86 2.77 -7.12
CA LEU A 234 -20.57 3.80 -7.87
C LEU A 234 -19.61 4.59 -8.77
N THR A 235 -18.42 4.93 -8.27
CA THR A 235 -17.40 5.64 -9.07
C THR A 235 -16.93 4.79 -10.25
N ALA A 236 -16.60 3.51 -10.00
CA ALA A 236 -16.18 2.59 -11.06
C ALA A 236 -17.30 2.36 -12.09
N GLY A 237 -18.52 2.05 -11.63
CA GLY A 237 -19.65 1.78 -12.51
C GLY A 237 -20.10 2.99 -13.32
N VAL A 238 -20.09 4.19 -12.74
CA VAL A 238 -20.39 5.44 -13.48
C VAL A 238 -19.27 5.74 -14.49
N ALA A 239 -18.01 5.52 -14.13
CA ALA A 239 -16.90 5.70 -15.06
C ALA A 239 -17.05 4.78 -16.29
N ASP A 240 -17.31 3.48 -16.06
CA ASP A 240 -17.52 2.51 -17.14
C ASP A 240 -18.74 2.89 -18.00
N ALA A 241 -19.85 3.31 -17.38
CA ALA A 241 -21.05 3.75 -18.11
C ALA A 241 -20.83 5.02 -18.95
N MET A 242 -19.91 5.89 -18.54
CA MET A 242 -19.53 7.10 -19.27
C MET A 242 -18.40 6.87 -20.29
N GLY A 243 -17.85 5.66 -20.39
CA GLY A 243 -16.68 5.37 -21.21
C GLY A 243 -15.39 6.05 -20.72
N ILE A 244 -15.30 6.31 -19.42
CA ILE A 244 -14.11 6.84 -18.74
C ILE A 244 -13.35 5.66 -18.12
N SER A 245 -12.03 5.75 -18.00
CA SER A 245 -11.25 4.76 -17.25
C SER A 245 -11.68 4.71 -15.78
N SER A 246 -12.33 3.61 -15.37
CA SER A 246 -12.71 3.34 -13.97
C SER A 246 -11.52 3.31 -13.04
N LEU A 247 -10.37 2.78 -13.49
CA LEU A 247 -9.12 2.83 -12.74
C LEU A 247 -8.67 4.27 -12.46
N LEU A 248 -8.66 5.13 -13.50
CA LEU A 248 -8.25 6.53 -13.34
C LEU A 248 -9.22 7.31 -12.45
N ALA A 249 -10.53 7.11 -12.62
CA ALA A 249 -11.55 7.75 -11.78
C ALA A 249 -11.41 7.34 -10.31
N CYS A 250 -11.17 6.05 -10.02
CA CYS A 250 -10.95 5.56 -8.67
C CYS A 250 -9.62 6.03 -8.07
N LEU A 251 -8.54 6.09 -8.87
CA LEU A 251 -7.26 6.67 -8.42
C LEU A 251 -7.44 8.13 -8.01
N LEU A 252 -8.14 8.93 -8.84
CA LEU A 252 -8.41 10.34 -8.56
C LEU A 252 -9.40 10.53 -7.40
N PHE A 253 -10.31 9.58 -7.18
CA PHE A 253 -11.14 9.53 -5.98
C PHE A 253 -10.29 9.36 -4.72
N GLY A 254 -9.41 8.36 -4.67
CA GLY A 254 -8.49 8.17 -3.54
C GLY A 254 -7.59 9.38 -3.31
N PHE A 255 -7.03 9.94 -4.39
CA PHE A 255 -6.23 11.16 -4.35
C PHE A 255 -7.00 12.35 -3.77
N ALA A 256 -8.23 12.59 -4.25
CA ALA A 256 -9.04 13.69 -3.74
C ALA A 256 -9.41 13.49 -2.26
N LEU A 257 -9.72 12.25 -1.85
CA LEU A 257 -10.03 11.92 -0.47
C LEU A 257 -8.86 12.25 0.47
N ALA A 258 -7.64 11.86 0.10
CA ALA A 258 -6.42 12.12 0.88
C ALA A 258 -6.14 13.61 1.10
N ASN A 259 -6.55 14.47 0.16
CA ASN A 259 -6.24 15.89 0.19
C ASN A 259 -7.39 16.78 0.69
N ILE A 260 -8.64 16.32 0.58
CA ILE A 260 -9.82 17.04 1.09
C ILE A 260 -10.05 16.72 2.58
N ALA A 261 -9.80 15.48 3.00
CA ALA A 261 -10.02 15.03 4.36
C ALA A 261 -8.80 14.23 4.88
N PRO A 262 -7.67 14.90 5.15
CA PRO A 262 -6.43 14.23 5.57
C PRO A 262 -6.56 13.49 6.91
N GLU A 263 -7.39 13.97 7.85
CA GLU A 263 -7.71 13.27 9.11
C GLU A 263 -8.44 11.92 8.90
N LYS A 264 -8.86 11.65 7.67
CA LYS A 264 -9.61 10.47 7.25
C LYS A 264 -8.80 9.56 6.33
N GLU A 265 -7.48 9.76 6.24
CA GLU A 265 -6.54 8.89 5.52
C GLU A 265 -6.71 7.41 5.94
N ASP A 266 -6.92 7.18 7.24
CA ASP A 266 -7.17 5.84 7.81
C ASP A 266 -8.49 5.19 7.33
N ILE A 267 -9.44 5.94 6.76
CA ILE A 267 -10.67 5.37 6.20
C ILE A 267 -10.34 4.55 4.94
N GLY A 268 -9.43 5.02 4.08
CA GLY A 268 -9.06 4.25 2.89
C GLY A 268 -8.51 2.85 3.21
N HIS A 269 -7.79 2.76 4.33
CA HIS A 269 -7.15 1.55 4.85
C HIS A 269 -8.12 0.67 5.66
N SER A 270 -8.74 1.23 6.71
CA SER A 270 -9.57 0.50 7.68
C SER A 270 -10.82 -0.16 7.09
N VAL A 271 -11.31 0.34 5.95
CA VAL A 271 -12.51 -0.21 5.29
C VAL A 271 -12.28 -1.60 4.71
N PHE A 272 -11.04 -1.91 4.33
CA PHE A 272 -10.71 -3.17 3.67
C PHE A 272 -9.67 -4.00 4.40
N ASP A 273 -8.99 -3.50 5.44
CA ASP A 273 -7.91 -4.23 6.12
C ASP A 273 -8.24 -5.70 6.42
N ASN A 274 -9.48 -6.00 6.83
CA ASN A 274 -9.95 -7.36 7.13
C ASN A 274 -10.16 -8.26 5.90
N PHE A 275 -10.47 -7.69 4.73
CA PHE A 275 -10.74 -8.43 3.48
C PHE A 275 -9.68 -8.22 2.40
N GLU A 276 -8.73 -7.31 2.62
CA GLU A 276 -7.72 -6.90 1.65
C GLU A 276 -6.88 -8.09 1.19
N GLY A 277 -6.48 -8.97 2.12
CA GLY A 277 -5.77 -10.21 1.78
C GLY A 277 -6.55 -11.11 0.83
N ALA A 278 -7.87 -11.19 0.98
CA ALA A 278 -8.73 -11.96 0.09
C ALA A 278 -8.93 -11.26 -1.26
N ILE A 279 -9.06 -9.94 -1.27
CA ILE A 279 -9.15 -9.13 -2.50
C ILE A 279 -7.85 -9.26 -3.31
N TYR A 280 -6.68 -9.19 -2.67
CA TYR A 280 -5.39 -9.35 -3.34
C TYR A 280 -5.24 -10.76 -3.91
N ALA A 281 -5.59 -11.78 -3.11
CA ALA A 281 -5.54 -13.16 -3.58
C ALA A 281 -6.47 -13.38 -4.78
N ALA A 282 -7.71 -12.87 -4.74
CA ALA A 282 -8.62 -12.95 -5.87
C ALA A 282 -8.05 -12.22 -7.09
N PHE A 283 -7.65 -10.95 -6.92
CA PHE A 283 -7.15 -10.10 -7.99
C PHE A 283 -5.96 -10.72 -8.73
N PHE A 284 -4.88 -11.04 -8.00
CA PHE A 284 -3.66 -11.53 -8.63
C PHE A 284 -3.80 -12.95 -9.20
N THR A 285 -4.67 -13.79 -8.60
CA THR A 285 -4.96 -15.11 -9.16
C THR A 285 -5.80 -15.00 -10.43
N LEU A 286 -6.80 -14.12 -10.45
CA LEU A 286 -7.57 -13.85 -11.67
C LEU A 286 -6.70 -13.22 -12.76
N ALA A 287 -5.78 -12.32 -12.41
CA ALA A 287 -4.86 -11.70 -13.36
C ALA A 287 -4.00 -12.78 -14.04
N GLY A 288 -3.49 -13.74 -13.26
CA GLY A 288 -2.78 -14.90 -13.79
C GLY A 288 -3.64 -15.80 -14.69
N MET A 289 -4.95 -15.89 -14.47
CA MET A 289 -5.88 -16.67 -15.30
C MET A 289 -6.17 -15.98 -16.65
N GLU A 290 -6.09 -14.64 -16.69
CA GLU A 290 -6.24 -13.86 -17.93
C GLU A 290 -4.98 -13.94 -18.82
N LEU A 291 -3.85 -14.39 -18.28
CA LEU A 291 -2.62 -14.57 -19.05
C LEU A 291 -2.74 -15.76 -20.01
N ASP A 292 -2.88 -15.47 -21.30
CA ASP A 292 -2.84 -16.48 -22.36
C ASP A 292 -1.39 -16.80 -22.74
N LEU A 293 -0.91 -17.99 -22.33
CA LEU A 293 0.46 -18.44 -22.64
C LEU A 293 0.67 -18.71 -24.14
N SER A 294 -0.39 -18.98 -24.91
CA SER A 294 -0.27 -19.18 -26.35
C SER A 294 0.04 -17.86 -27.07
N LEU A 295 -0.60 -16.76 -26.62
CA LEU A 295 -0.29 -15.40 -27.07
C LEU A 295 1.07 -14.95 -26.55
N ALA A 296 1.46 -15.37 -25.34
CA ALA A 296 2.79 -15.08 -24.79
C ALA A 296 3.92 -15.68 -25.66
N VAL A 297 3.71 -16.87 -26.22
CA VAL A 297 4.67 -17.51 -27.11
C VAL A 297 4.69 -16.84 -28.48
N SER A 298 3.57 -16.29 -28.96
CA SER A 298 3.49 -15.62 -30.26
C SER A 298 4.13 -14.23 -30.28
N GLY A 299 4.24 -13.54 -29.14
CA GLY A 299 4.96 -12.26 -29.02
C GLY A 299 6.45 -12.31 -29.36
N GLY A 300 7.04 -13.51 -29.38
CA GLY A 300 8.33 -13.82 -30.00
C GLY A 300 9.52 -12.95 -29.53
N LEU A 301 10.45 -12.70 -30.44
CA LEU A 301 11.66 -11.90 -30.19
C LEU A 301 11.33 -10.44 -29.83
N VAL A 302 10.28 -9.86 -30.41
CA VAL A 302 9.92 -8.45 -30.18
C VAL A 302 9.52 -8.23 -28.72
N ALA A 303 8.69 -9.10 -28.14
CA ALA A 303 8.32 -9.00 -26.73
C ALA A 303 9.53 -9.11 -25.79
N ALA A 304 10.47 -10.03 -26.07
CA ALA A 304 11.70 -10.16 -25.29
C ALA A 304 12.55 -8.88 -25.33
N VAL A 305 12.70 -8.28 -26.52
CA VAL A 305 13.40 -7.01 -26.69
C VAL A 305 12.69 -5.88 -25.95
N VAL A 306 11.35 -5.78 -26.02
CA VAL A 306 10.58 -4.80 -25.25
C VAL A 306 10.83 -4.97 -23.75
N VAL A 307 10.79 -6.18 -23.20
CA VAL A 307 11.00 -6.43 -21.76
C VAL A 307 12.40 -5.95 -21.34
N ILE A 308 13.43 -6.33 -22.08
CA ILE A 308 14.83 -5.97 -21.76
C ILE A 308 15.04 -4.46 -21.85
N THR A 309 14.60 -3.86 -22.96
CA THR A 309 14.76 -2.43 -23.23
C THR A 309 13.94 -1.60 -22.24
N ARG A 310 12.75 -2.06 -21.86
CA ARG A 310 11.91 -1.43 -20.83
C ARG A 310 12.58 -1.44 -19.46
N ILE A 311 13.11 -2.59 -19.02
CA ILE A 311 13.83 -2.67 -17.72
C ILE A 311 15.04 -1.73 -17.74
N GLY A 312 15.84 -1.76 -18.82
CA GLY A 312 16.98 -0.85 -18.99
C GLY A 312 16.56 0.62 -19.00
N GLY A 313 15.47 0.94 -19.71
CA GLY A 313 14.89 2.26 -19.82
C GLY A 313 14.46 2.82 -18.47
N LYS A 314 13.68 2.06 -17.69
CA LYS A 314 13.25 2.46 -16.34
C LYS A 314 14.41 2.66 -15.39
N VAL A 315 15.40 1.77 -15.42
CA VAL A 315 16.60 1.89 -14.59
C VAL A 315 17.40 3.14 -14.97
N LEU A 316 17.54 3.43 -16.26
CA LEU A 316 18.26 4.63 -16.70
C LEU A 316 17.48 5.91 -16.40
N ALA A 317 16.19 5.96 -16.74
CA ALA A 317 15.30 7.09 -16.52
C ALA A 317 15.30 7.48 -15.03
N ALA A 318 15.00 6.53 -14.15
CA ALA A 318 15.01 6.77 -12.71
C ALA A 318 16.39 7.20 -12.20
N ARG A 319 17.48 6.61 -12.68
CA ARG A 319 18.83 6.98 -12.25
C ARG A 319 19.23 8.38 -12.70
N VAL A 320 18.85 8.80 -13.92
CA VAL A 320 19.06 10.15 -14.42
C VAL A 320 18.23 11.14 -13.60
N ALA A 321 16.93 10.89 -13.43
CA ALA A 321 16.05 11.75 -12.66
C ALA A 321 16.50 11.94 -11.21
N MET A 322 16.86 10.85 -10.53
CA MET A 322 17.30 10.90 -9.14
C MET A 322 18.68 11.53 -8.97
N ARG A 323 19.50 11.59 -10.02
CA ARG A 323 20.72 12.41 -10.03
C ARG A 323 20.40 13.89 -10.19
N LEU A 324 19.50 14.24 -11.12
CA LEU A 324 19.08 15.62 -11.35
C LEU A 324 18.39 16.22 -10.13
N ALA A 325 17.64 15.42 -9.38
CA ALA A 325 16.93 15.83 -8.18
C ALA A 325 17.73 15.66 -6.87
N ASP A 326 19.02 15.34 -6.97
CA ASP A 326 19.93 15.05 -5.85
C ASP A 326 19.33 14.12 -4.78
N ALA A 327 18.72 13.03 -5.21
CA ALA A 327 18.07 12.07 -4.32
C ALA A 327 19.10 11.15 -3.62
N PRO A 328 18.75 10.59 -2.44
CA PRO A 328 19.60 9.63 -1.74
C PRO A 328 20.04 8.46 -2.62
N THR A 329 21.23 7.92 -2.34
CA THR A 329 21.86 6.86 -3.15
C THR A 329 20.98 5.62 -3.32
N ALA A 330 20.24 5.24 -2.27
CA ALA A 330 19.28 4.14 -2.31
C ALA A 330 18.19 4.37 -3.37
N VAL A 331 17.54 5.54 -3.34
CA VAL A 331 16.51 5.96 -4.31
C VAL A 331 17.12 6.00 -5.73
N ARG A 332 18.30 6.61 -5.87
CA ARG A 332 18.99 6.73 -7.15
C ARG A 332 19.38 5.40 -7.79
N ARG A 333 19.74 4.40 -6.99
CA ARG A 333 20.26 3.12 -7.48
C ARG A 333 19.15 2.13 -7.79
N TYR A 334 18.09 2.10 -6.97
CA TYR A 334 17.11 1.01 -6.96
C TYR A 334 15.71 1.39 -7.45
N LEU A 335 15.35 2.68 -7.52
CA LEU A 335 13.97 3.09 -7.83
C LEU A 335 13.49 2.55 -9.19
N GLY A 336 14.32 2.60 -10.23
CA GLY A 336 13.94 2.11 -11.56
C GLY A 336 13.65 0.60 -11.60
N PHE A 337 14.27 -0.21 -10.74
CA PHE A 337 13.95 -1.64 -10.61
C PHE A 337 12.61 -1.86 -9.91
N ALA A 338 12.24 -0.99 -8.97
CA ALA A 338 10.94 -1.03 -8.31
C ALA A 338 9.79 -0.59 -9.22
N LEU A 339 10.08 0.09 -10.34
CA LEU A 339 9.10 0.53 -11.33
C LEU A 339 8.84 -0.50 -12.45
N VAL A 340 9.49 -1.67 -12.42
CA VAL A 340 9.32 -2.73 -13.44
C VAL A 340 7.94 -3.38 -13.46
N PRO A 341 7.21 -3.62 -12.34
CA PRO A 341 5.88 -4.23 -12.38
C PRO A 341 4.94 -3.56 -13.40
N GLN A 342 4.12 -4.33 -14.13
CA GLN A 342 3.17 -3.84 -15.13
C GLN A 342 1.94 -4.77 -15.16
N ALA A 343 0.74 -4.21 -15.26
CA ALA A 343 -0.53 -4.96 -15.20
C ALA A 343 -1.67 -4.14 -15.86
N GLY A 344 -2.79 -3.96 -15.15
CA GLY A 344 -4.09 -3.51 -15.67
C GLY A 344 -4.12 -2.28 -16.59
N VAL A 345 -3.34 -1.21 -16.34
CA VAL A 345 -3.33 -0.04 -17.24
C VAL A 345 -2.86 -0.41 -18.65
N ALA A 346 -1.82 -1.22 -18.75
CA ALA A 346 -1.29 -1.63 -20.04
C ALA A 346 -2.28 -2.53 -20.79
N VAL A 347 -2.89 -3.49 -20.08
CA VAL A 347 -3.94 -4.36 -20.65
C VAL A 347 -5.11 -3.53 -21.16
N GLY A 348 -5.60 -2.57 -20.37
CA GLY A 348 -6.68 -1.68 -20.78
C GLY A 348 -6.37 -0.88 -22.05
N LEU A 349 -5.17 -0.30 -22.15
CA LEU A 349 -4.74 0.46 -23.34
C LEU A 349 -4.57 -0.43 -24.58
N ILE A 350 -4.08 -1.67 -24.41
CA ILE A 350 -4.00 -2.66 -25.48
C ILE A 350 -5.40 -3.00 -26.01
N LEU A 351 -6.37 -3.21 -25.13
CA LEU A 351 -7.75 -3.52 -25.53
C LEU A 351 -8.40 -2.34 -26.25
N VAL A 352 -8.20 -1.11 -25.76
CA VAL A 352 -8.70 0.11 -26.44
C VAL A 352 -8.15 0.22 -27.87
N ALA A 353 -6.86 -0.07 -28.07
CA ALA A 353 -6.28 -0.07 -29.41
C ALA A 353 -6.77 -1.24 -30.27
N GLN A 354 -7.11 -2.38 -29.66
CA GLN A 354 -7.67 -3.53 -30.39
C GLN A 354 -9.04 -3.21 -31.01
N ASP A 355 -9.83 -2.38 -30.34
CA ASP A 355 -11.13 -1.93 -30.83
C ASP A 355 -11.05 -0.90 -31.98
N ASP A 356 -9.86 -0.38 -32.32
CA ASP A 356 -9.71 0.63 -33.38
C ASP A 356 -9.46 0.02 -34.78
N PRO A 357 -10.47 -0.02 -35.67
CA PRO A 357 -10.33 -0.62 -37.00
C PRO A 357 -9.23 0.02 -37.86
N VAL A 358 -8.88 1.29 -37.60
CA VAL A 358 -7.90 2.04 -38.40
C VAL A 358 -6.49 1.45 -38.26
N LEU A 359 -6.17 0.83 -37.13
CA LEU A 359 -4.83 0.27 -36.88
C LEU A 359 -4.53 -1.01 -37.67
N GLY A 360 -5.49 -1.57 -38.44
CA GLY A 360 -5.24 -2.73 -39.29
C GLY A 360 -4.63 -3.92 -38.53
N ASP A 361 -3.53 -4.47 -39.06
CA ASP A 361 -2.80 -5.61 -38.50
C ASP A 361 -2.00 -5.27 -37.23
N VAL A 362 -1.68 -3.99 -37.01
CA VAL A 362 -0.96 -3.52 -35.81
C VAL A 362 -1.70 -3.89 -34.54
N ARG A 363 -3.04 -3.96 -34.58
CA ARG A 363 -3.86 -4.38 -33.43
C ARG A 363 -3.53 -5.77 -32.93
N GLN A 364 -3.47 -6.75 -33.83
CA GLN A 364 -3.23 -8.14 -33.46
C GLN A 364 -1.79 -8.31 -32.96
N MET A 365 -0.83 -7.63 -33.61
CA MET A 365 0.56 -7.63 -33.17
C MET A 365 0.72 -6.95 -31.81
N LEU A 366 0.06 -5.80 -31.58
CA LEU A 366 0.08 -5.10 -30.31
C LEU A 366 -0.54 -5.94 -29.20
N LEU A 367 -1.66 -6.61 -29.46
CA LEU A 367 -2.29 -7.51 -28.51
C LEU A 367 -1.36 -8.67 -28.14
N ALA A 368 -0.81 -9.38 -29.13
CA ALA A 368 0.09 -10.49 -28.90
C ALA A 368 1.35 -10.06 -28.13
N ILE A 369 2.09 -9.07 -28.64
CA ILE A 369 3.35 -8.60 -28.06
C ILE A 369 3.10 -7.93 -26.70
N GLY A 370 2.10 -7.05 -26.63
CA GLY A 370 1.77 -6.29 -25.42
C GLY A 370 1.36 -7.19 -24.26
N LEU A 371 0.47 -8.16 -24.49
CA LEU A 371 0.10 -9.12 -23.46
C LEU A 371 1.26 -10.03 -23.05
N THR A 372 2.14 -10.40 -23.99
CA THR A 372 3.39 -11.12 -23.67
C THR A 372 4.28 -10.31 -22.73
N VAL A 373 4.45 -9.02 -23.01
CA VAL A 373 5.26 -8.11 -22.18
C VAL A 373 4.64 -7.93 -20.80
N VAL A 374 3.31 -7.79 -20.72
CA VAL A 374 2.59 -7.72 -19.44
C VAL A 374 2.78 -9.01 -18.65
N ALA A 375 2.55 -10.18 -19.26
CA ALA A 375 2.74 -11.48 -18.62
C ALA A 375 4.17 -11.65 -18.06
N ALA A 376 5.19 -11.28 -18.85
CA ALA A 376 6.58 -11.31 -18.42
C ALA A 376 6.84 -10.33 -17.26
N ALA A 377 6.28 -9.13 -17.32
CA ALA A 377 6.43 -8.11 -16.28
C ALA A 377 5.66 -8.46 -14.99
N GLU A 378 4.58 -9.22 -15.06
CA GLU A 378 3.86 -9.75 -13.90
C GLU A 378 4.67 -10.80 -13.13
N ILE A 379 5.58 -11.53 -13.80
CA ILE A 379 6.47 -12.49 -13.16
C ILE A 379 7.77 -11.80 -12.70
N ILE A 380 8.45 -11.08 -13.60
CA ILE A 380 9.76 -10.46 -13.34
C ILE A 380 9.62 -9.23 -12.43
N GLY A 381 8.54 -8.48 -12.59
CA GLY A 381 8.28 -7.22 -11.89
C GLY A 381 8.27 -7.37 -10.37
N PRO A 382 7.45 -8.25 -9.78
CA PRO A 382 7.43 -8.40 -8.33
C PRO A 382 8.78 -8.82 -7.75
N MET A 383 9.52 -9.69 -8.44
CA MET A 383 10.84 -10.15 -8.00
C MET A 383 11.85 -9.01 -7.97
N THR A 384 11.92 -8.23 -9.05
CA THR A 384 12.83 -7.07 -9.17
C THR A 384 12.45 -5.94 -8.21
N ALA A 385 11.16 -5.68 -8.02
CA ALA A 385 10.67 -4.66 -7.09
C ALA A 385 10.91 -5.04 -5.62
N ARG A 386 10.65 -6.29 -5.22
CA ARG A 386 10.97 -6.79 -3.87
C ARG A 386 12.47 -6.67 -3.60
N TRP A 387 13.31 -7.09 -4.55
CA TRP A 387 14.75 -6.95 -4.44
C TRP A 387 15.18 -5.48 -4.26
N ALA A 388 14.59 -4.56 -5.02
CA ALA A 388 14.86 -3.13 -4.92
C ALA A 388 14.43 -2.54 -3.58
N LEU A 389 13.25 -2.93 -3.05
CA LEU A 389 12.75 -2.53 -1.73
C LEU A 389 13.66 -2.99 -0.60
N ARG A 390 14.11 -4.26 -0.62
CA ARG A 390 15.07 -4.75 0.38
C ARG A 390 16.41 -4.04 0.30
N ARG A 391 16.89 -3.79 -0.92
CA ARG A 391 18.19 -3.13 -1.14
C ARG A 391 18.17 -1.62 -0.89
N SER A 392 17.01 -0.98 -0.91
CA SER A 392 16.91 0.44 -0.54
C SER A 392 17.14 0.67 0.95
N GLY A 393 16.96 -0.36 1.78
CA GLY A 393 17.04 -0.30 3.23
C GLY A 393 15.74 0.12 3.90
N ASP A 394 14.66 0.32 3.13
CA ASP A 394 13.35 0.73 3.65
C ASP A 394 12.44 -0.47 4.03
N ALA A 395 12.81 -1.70 3.67
CA ALA A 395 12.08 -2.91 4.05
C ALA A 395 12.13 -3.15 5.58
N GLY A 396 11.01 -3.60 6.16
CA GLY A 396 10.87 -3.83 7.59
C GLY A 396 10.87 -2.55 8.43
N ARG A 397 10.57 -1.39 7.85
CA ARG A 397 10.46 -0.12 8.59
C ARG A 397 9.03 0.26 8.97
N ASP A 398 8.03 -0.27 8.27
CA ASP A 398 6.61 -0.18 8.62
C ASP A 398 6.25 -1.24 9.68
N ARG A 399 6.92 -1.16 10.85
CA ARG A 399 6.64 -2.05 11.99
C ARG A 399 5.50 -1.47 12.82
N GLU A 400 4.68 -2.36 13.38
CA GLU A 400 3.62 -2.01 14.33
C GLU A 400 4.15 -1.03 15.40
N ARG A 401 3.37 0.03 15.65
CA ARG A 401 3.73 1.08 16.59
C ARG A 401 3.79 0.45 17.98
N LEU A 402 4.79 0.84 18.74
CA LEU A 402 5.15 0.26 20.03
C LEU A 402 4.06 0.38 21.11
N ILE A 403 2.98 1.12 20.82
CA ILE A 403 1.91 1.38 21.78
C ILE A 403 0.53 1.32 21.13
N ASP A 404 0.13 0.11 20.71
CA ASP A 404 -1.25 -0.19 20.28
C ASP A 404 -2.29 -0.10 21.42
N PHE A 405 -1.84 0.08 22.67
CA PHE A 405 -2.71 0.23 23.83
C PHE A 405 -2.98 1.67 24.26
N ILE A 406 -2.51 2.71 23.54
CA ILE A 406 -2.88 4.11 23.86
C ILE A 406 -4.29 4.41 23.35
N HIS A 407 -5.25 4.15 24.22
CA HIS A 407 -6.64 4.54 24.09
C HIS A 407 -7.08 5.25 25.36
N GLU A 408 -8.05 6.16 25.25
CA GLU A 408 -8.53 6.94 26.40
C GLU A 408 -8.96 6.06 27.59
N GLN A 409 -9.56 4.91 27.30
CA GLN A 409 -10.00 3.95 28.31
C GLN A 409 -8.86 3.25 29.05
N ASN A 410 -7.63 3.31 28.52
CA ASN A 410 -6.42 2.70 29.08
C ASN A 410 -5.57 3.73 29.84
N ILE A 411 -6.08 4.95 30.02
CA ILE A 411 -5.34 6.07 30.62
C ILE A 411 -6.09 6.60 31.84
N THR A 412 -5.37 6.84 32.93
CA THR A 412 -5.84 7.63 34.07
C THR A 412 -4.95 8.85 34.26
N THR A 413 -5.54 10.02 34.46
CA THR A 413 -4.82 11.26 34.81
C THR A 413 -4.89 11.59 36.30
N GLN A 414 -5.42 10.66 37.09
CA GLN A 414 -5.60 10.82 38.54
C GLN A 414 -4.84 9.73 39.29
N LEU A 415 -3.61 9.43 38.84
CA LEU A 415 -2.78 8.47 39.55
C LEU A 415 -2.25 9.10 40.84
N ILE A 416 -2.77 8.63 41.98
CA ILE A 416 -2.42 9.11 43.31
C ILE A 416 -2.12 7.92 44.22
N GLY A 417 -1.16 8.03 45.12
CA GLY A 417 -0.89 6.94 46.06
C GLY A 417 0.24 7.28 47.02
N PRO A 418 0.12 6.93 48.31
CA PRO A 418 1.18 7.16 49.29
C PRO A 418 2.40 6.24 49.08
N ASP A 419 2.26 5.16 48.30
CA ASP A 419 3.31 4.17 48.05
C ASP A 419 3.20 3.55 46.64
N LYS A 420 4.25 2.86 46.19
CA LYS A 420 4.25 2.19 44.88
C LYS A 420 3.15 1.15 44.75
N LYS A 421 2.83 0.44 45.84
CA LYS A 421 1.85 -0.64 45.85
C LYS A 421 0.45 -0.12 45.51
N SER A 422 0.04 1.00 46.10
CA SER A 422 -1.25 1.63 45.85
C SER A 422 -1.37 2.17 44.42
N ALA A 423 -0.30 2.75 43.86
CA ALA A 423 -0.26 3.18 42.47
C ALA A 423 -0.33 1.99 41.49
N ILE A 424 0.46 0.93 41.71
CA ILE A 424 0.42 -0.30 40.91
C ILE A 424 -0.98 -0.94 40.97
N THR A 425 -1.59 -0.98 42.16
CA THR A 425 -2.94 -1.55 42.34
C THR A 425 -3.97 -0.84 41.46
N GLN A 426 -3.93 0.49 41.38
CA GLN A 426 -4.83 1.25 40.50
C GLN A 426 -4.62 0.94 39.02
N LEU A 427 -3.36 0.75 38.59
CA LEU A 427 -3.05 0.39 37.21
C LEU A 427 -3.47 -1.05 36.88
N VAL A 428 -3.34 -1.99 37.82
CA VAL A 428 -3.85 -3.35 37.68
C VAL A 428 -5.38 -3.35 37.53
N ASP A 429 -6.08 -2.55 38.34
CA ASP A 429 -7.53 -2.37 38.22
C ASP A 429 -7.91 -1.80 36.85
N LEU A 430 -7.14 -0.83 36.36
CA LEU A 430 -7.38 -0.21 35.06
C LEU A 430 -7.12 -1.17 33.89
N VAL A 431 -6.02 -1.94 33.90
CA VAL A 431 -5.68 -2.84 32.78
C VAL A 431 -6.70 -3.97 32.65
N ILE A 432 -7.15 -4.54 33.78
CA ILE A 432 -8.17 -5.60 33.77
C ILE A 432 -9.49 -5.06 33.23
N LYS A 433 -9.93 -3.90 33.72
CA LYS A 433 -11.20 -3.29 33.33
C LYS A 433 -11.21 -2.85 31.86
N SER A 434 -10.14 -2.20 31.40
CA SER A 434 -10.08 -1.57 30.09
C SER A 434 -9.87 -2.56 28.95
N HIS A 435 -9.14 -3.65 29.21
CA HIS A 435 -8.89 -4.72 28.24
C HIS A 435 -9.80 -5.94 28.41
N GLY A 436 -10.67 -5.95 29.43
CA GLY A 436 -11.59 -7.07 29.70
C GLY A 436 -10.84 -8.39 29.97
N MET A 437 -9.71 -8.33 30.66
CA MET A 437 -8.86 -9.50 30.89
C MET A 437 -9.58 -10.53 31.78
N SER A 438 -9.48 -11.81 31.43
CA SER A 438 -10.00 -12.92 32.23
C SER A 438 -9.04 -13.37 33.34
N VAL A 439 -7.92 -12.67 33.52
CA VAL A 439 -6.89 -12.98 34.52
C VAL A 439 -7.38 -12.56 35.90
N GLU A 440 -7.12 -13.40 36.92
CA GLU A 440 -7.45 -13.06 38.30
C GLU A 440 -6.64 -11.85 38.78
N ARG A 441 -7.34 -10.89 39.38
CA ARG A 441 -6.79 -9.60 39.79
C ARG A 441 -5.63 -9.73 40.77
N GLU A 442 -5.81 -10.56 41.79
CA GLU A 442 -4.82 -10.80 42.84
C GLU A 442 -3.55 -11.45 42.26
N ALA A 443 -3.71 -12.41 41.33
CA ALA A 443 -2.58 -13.07 40.67
C ALA A 443 -1.75 -12.09 39.83
N LEU A 444 -2.40 -11.21 39.05
CA LEU A 444 -1.69 -10.19 38.27
C LEU A 444 -0.99 -9.17 39.17
N LEU A 445 -1.64 -8.74 40.26
CA LEU A 445 -1.04 -7.81 41.22
C LEU A 445 0.20 -8.40 41.89
N GLU A 446 0.14 -9.66 42.33
CA GLU A 446 1.28 -10.36 42.92
C GLU A 446 2.45 -10.46 41.95
N GLU A 447 2.20 -10.79 40.68
CA GLU A 447 3.23 -10.88 39.64
C GLU A 447 3.93 -9.53 39.41
N VAL A 448 3.17 -8.44 39.26
CA VAL A 448 3.73 -7.09 39.06
C VAL A 448 4.57 -6.66 40.28
N LEU A 449 4.06 -6.91 41.50
CA LEU A 449 4.76 -6.54 42.73
C LEU A 449 6.01 -7.39 42.97
N ALA A 450 5.99 -8.67 42.59
CA ALA A 450 7.17 -9.54 42.64
C ALA A 450 8.28 -8.99 41.74
N GLY A 451 7.93 -8.54 40.53
CA GLY A 451 8.86 -7.86 39.62
C GLY A 451 9.45 -6.58 40.22
N GLU A 452 8.61 -5.67 40.72
CA GLU A 452 9.05 -4.39 41.31
C GLU A 452 9.93 -4.58 42.56
N ASN A 453 9.66 -5.60 43.37
CA ASN A 453 10.46 -5.90 44.56
C ASN A 453 11.82 -6.52 44.22
N ALA A 454 11.92 -7.26 43.10
CA ALA A 454 13.18 -7.82 42.65
C ALA A 454 14.12 -6.73 42.10
N PHE A 455 13.59 -5.85 41.25
CA PHE A 455 14.29 -4.69 40.72
C PHE A 455 13.30 -3.54 40.54
N SER A 456 13.70 -2.33 40.97
CA SER A 456 12.82 -1.19 40.77
C SER A 456 12.62 -0.90 39.28
N THR A 457 11.36 -0.69 38.89
CA THR A 457 11.00 -0.30 37.52
C THR A 457 10.97 1.21 37.32
N CYS A 458 11.42 1.99 38.31
CA CYS A 458 11.65 3.42 38.17
C CYS A 458 12.88 3.66 37.30
N ILE A 459 12.69 4.29 36.14
CA ILE A 459 13.75 4.52 35.14
C ILE A 459 14.45 5.86 35.37
N GLY A 460 13.77 6.82 36.00
CA GLY A 460 14.19 8.23 36.10
C GLY A 460 13.45 9.11 35.09
N GLY A 461 13.66 10.42 35.12
CA GLY A 461 12.96 11.37 34.26
C GLY A 461 11.46 11.46 34.55
N GLY A 462 11.03 11.07 35.76
CA GLY A 462 9.63 11.02 36.15
C GLY A 462 8.83 9.81 35.60
N LEU A 463 9.50 8.77 35.09
CA LEU A 463 8.87 7.57 34.52
C LEU A 463 9.12 6.31 35.37
N ALA A 464 8.09 5.48 35.53
CA ALA A 464 8.20 4.09 35.97
C ALA A 464 7.43 3.13 35.06
N ILE A 465 7.93 1.92 34.86
CA ILE A 465 7.34 0.92 33.95
C ILE A 465 7.14 -0.43 34.66
N PRO A 466 6.19 -0.52 35.62
CA PRO A 466 5.87 -1.79 36.25
C PRO A 466 5.36 -2.79 35.22
N HIS A 467 5.79 -4.04 35.31
CA HIS A 467 5.43 -5.04 34.30
C HIS A 467 5.23 -6.43 34.90
N ALA A 468 4.42 -7.23 34.22
CA ALA A 468 4.15 -8.62 34.56
C ALA A 468 4.13 -9.52 33.32
N VAL A 469 4.45 -10.79 33.54
CA VAL A 469 4.38 -11.83 32.51
C VAL A 469 3.08 -12.60 32.67
N LEU A 470 2.32 -12.72 31.58
CA LEU A 470 1.09 -13.49 31.52
C LEU A 470 1.37 -14.92 31.01
N PRO A 471 0.69 -15.94 31.56
CA PRO A 471 0.90 -17.33 31.14
C PRO A 471 0.46 -17.58 29.69
N GLU A 472 -0.64 -16.95 29.26
CA GLU A 472 -1.21 -17.08 27.92
C GLU A 472 -1.72 -15.74 27.40
N GLY A 473 -1.79 -15.60 26.07
CA GLY A 473 -2.31 -14.42 25.39
C GLY A 473 -1.59 -14.17 24.07
N ASN A 474 -2.17 -13.29 23.25
CA ASN A 474 -1.69 -13.02 21.89
C ASN A 474 -1.26 -11.56 21.67
N GLN A 475 -1.32 -10.72 22.71
CA GLN A 475 -1.01 -9.30 22.62
C GLN A 475 -0.46 -8.76 23.93
N ILE A 476 0.26 -7.62 23.87
CA ILE A 476 0.72 -6.87 25.03
C ILE A 476 -0.41 -5.99 25.51
N TYR A 477 -0.74 -6.06 26.80
CA TYR A 477 -1.71 -5.18 27.44
C TYR A 477 -0.97 -4.08 28.17
N GLY A 478 -1.46 -2.84 28.04
CA GLY A 478 -0.83 -1.71 28.71
C GLY A 478 -1.82 -0.63 29.11
N VAL A 479 -1.46 0.10 30.16
CA VAL A 479 -2.18 1.27 30.67
C VAL A 479 -1.21 2.34 31.14
N ILE A 480 -1.66 3.59 31.11
CA ILE A 480 -0.86 4.75 31.52
C ILE A 480 -1.55 5.46 32.69
N GLY A 481 -0.80 5.74 33.73
CA GLY A 481 -1.22 6.61 34.82
C GLY A 481 -0.36 7.86 34.90
N ILE A 482 -1.00 9.02 34.87
CA ILE A 482 -0.37 10.32 35.07
C ILE A 482 -0.69 10.82 36.47
N SER A 483 0.36 11.27 37.18
CA SER A 483 0.28 11.92 38.47
C SER A 483 0.73 13.38 38.34
N HIS A 484 -0.20 14.30 38.58
CA HIS A 484 0.08 15.73 38.45
C HIS A 484 1.03 16.26 39.51
N ASP A 485 0.83 15.84 40.76
CA ASP A 485 1.66 16.27 41.89
C ASP A 485 2.97 15.48 41.98
N GLY A 486 3.06 14.38 41.23
CA GLY A 486 4.18 13.46 41.27
C GLY A 486 4.11 12.49 42.46
N LEU A 487 4.55 11.26 42.24
CA LEU A 487 4.60 10.22 43.26
C LEU A 487 6.00 10.18 43.85
N ASP A 488 6.09 10.37 45.17
CA ASP A 488 7.35 10.41 45.92
C ASP A 488 7.88 8.99 46.17
N PHE A 489 8.47 8.42 45.13
CA PHE A 489 9.08 7.09 45.15
C PHE A 489 10.59 7.18 45.12
N VAL A 490 11.26 6.14 45.61
CA VAL A 490 12.71 6.01 45.44
C VAL A 490 13.02 5.80 43.96
N THR A 491 13.63 6.82 43.34
CA THR A 491 14.04 6.85 41.93
C THR A 491 15.56 7.03 41.81
N PRO A 492 16.19 6.58 40.69
CA PRO A 492 17.64 6.73 40.48
C PRO A 492 18.12 8.19 40.42
N ASP A 493 17.24 9.11 40.01
CA ASP A 493 17.53 10.54 39.84
C ASP A 493 16.93 11.43 40.94
N HIS A 494 16.33 10.83 41.98
CA HIS A 494 15.67 11.50 43.09
C HIS A 494 14.56 12.48 42.66
N ARG A 495 13.95 12.26 41.49
CA ARG A 495 12.80 13.03 41.00
C ARG A 495 11.50 12.26 41.24
N PRO A 496 10.37 12.95 41.51
CA PRO A 496 9.08 12.29 41.65
C PRO A 496 8.64 11.65 40.33
N VAL A 497 7.90 10.54 40.43
CA VAL A 497 7.34 9.84 39.27
C VAL A 497 6.02 10.49 38.86
N HIS A 498 5.96 11.06 37.67
CA HIS A 498 4.75 11.69 37.12
C HIS A 498 4.02 10.79 36.12
N CYS A 499 4.69 9.81 35.53
CA CYS A 499 4.11 8.87 34.57
C CYS A 499 4.46 7.44 34.95
N MET A 500 3.45 6.58 35.05
CA MET A 500 3.62 5.14 35.22
C MET A 500 2.95 4.41 34.05
N VAL A 501 3.69 3.51 33.40
CA VAL A 501 3.15 2.68 32.31
C VAL A 501 3.18 1.23 32.75
N LEU A 502 2.01 0.66 33.05
CA LEU A 502 1.93 -0.76 33.42
C LEU A 502 1.80 -1.62 32.16
N LEU A 503 2.61 -2.67 32.06
CA LEU A 503 2.60 -3.61 30.94
C LEU A 503 2.36 -5.05 31.43
N ALA A 504 1.37 -5.75 30.87
CA ALA A 504 1.14 -7.17 31.10
C ALA A 504 1.33 -7.93 29.77
N THR A 505 2.34 -8.80 29.72
CA THR A 505 2.82 -9.38 28.45
C THR A 505 2.84 -10.91 28.49
N PRO A 506 2.18 -11.58 27.52
CA PRO A 506 2.29 -13.03 27.34
C PRO A 506 3.73 -13.51 27.15
N GLN A 507 4.05 -14.72 27.65
CA GLN A 507 5.40 -15.29 27.59
C GLN A 507 5.97 -15.38 26.16
N ASN A 508 5.14 -15.64 25.16
CA ASN A 508 5.52 -15.72 23.74
C ASN A 508 5.87 -14.36 23.11
N LEU A 509 5.66 -13.24 23.82
CA LEU A 509 5.95 -11.87 23.35
C LEU A 509 7.04 -11.18 24.18
N ARG A 510 7.89 -11.95 24.87
CA ARG A 510 8.90 -11.40 25.79
C ARG A 510 9.93 -10.50 25.11
N ASP A 511 10.37 -10.81 23.90
CA ASP A 511 11.35 -9.96 23.20
C ASP A 511 10.72 -8.61 22.84
N ARG A 512 9.47 -8.64 22.31
CA ARG A 512 8.65 -7.43 22.10
C ARG A 512 8.45 -6.63 23.38
N HIS A 513 8.30 -7.28 24.53
CA HIS A 513 8.14 -6.61 25.82
C HIS A 513 9.33 -5.69 26.16
N LEU A 514 10.55 -6.20 26.01
CA LEU A 514 11.76 -5.44 26.33
C LEU A 514 11.95 -4.25 25.40
N GLU A 515 11.56 -4.41 24.14
CA GLU A 515 11.57 -3.34 23.16
C GLU A 515 10.58 -2.22 23.54
N VAL A 516 9.39 -2.60 24.00
CA VAL A 516 8.36 -1.65 24.48
C VAL A 516 8.89 -0.81 25.64
N ILE A 517 9.49 -1.46 26.63
CA ILE A 517 10.11 -0.78 27.79
C ILE A 517 11.20 0.19 27.31
N ALA A 518 12.09 -0.26 26.42
CA ALA A 518 13.23 0.53 25.98
C ALA A 518 12.80 1.79 25.20
N ALA A 519 11.76 1.71 24.38
CA ALA A 519 11.27 2.89 23.67
C ALA A 519 10.48 3.84 24.58
N LEU A 520 9.66 3.35 25.52
CA LEU A 520 9.04 4.21 26.55
C LEU A 520 10.07 4.95 27.40
N ALA A 521 11.16 4.27 27.80
CA ALA A 521 12.27 4.88 28.52
C ALA A 521 12.93 6.00 27.71
N ARG A 522 13.20 5.77 26.42
CA ARG A 522 13.81 6.78 25.53
C ARG A 522 12.91 7.96 25.25
N THR A 523 11.61 7.75 25.06
CA THR A 523 10.67 8.82 24.72
C THR A 523 10.26 9.60 25.96
N VAL A 524 9.53 8.95 26.87
CA VAL A 524 8.97 9.61 28.05
C VAL A 524 10.06 9.93 29.07
N GLY A 525 11.10 9.10 29.20
CA GLY A 525 12.15 9.30 30.19
C GLY A 525 13.20 10.37 29.83
N HIS A 526 13.38 10.71 28.55
CA HIS A 526 14.45 11.64 28.12
C HIS A 526 13.98 12.89 27.36
N ASP A 527 12.79 12.91 26.74
CA ASP A 527 12.30 14.11 26.05
C ASP A 527 11.61 15.08 27.02
N LEU A 528 12.29 16.19 27.33
CA LEU A 528 11.80 17.21 28.27
C LEU A 528 10.51 17.91 27.80
N ASN A 529 10.34 18.12 26.49
CA ASN A 529 9.13 18.77 25.96
C ASN A 529 7.94 17.85 26.11
N LEU A 530 8.12 16.58 25.77
CA LEU A 530 7.11 15.55 25.95
C LEU A 530 6.75 15.39 27.43
N GLN A 531 7.73 15.33 28.33
CA GLN A 531 7.50 15.28 29.78
C GLN A 531 6.63 16.46 30.25
N HIS A 532 6.98 17.69 29.84
CA HIS A 532 6.22 18.88 30.21
C HIS A 532 4.76 18.80 29.74
N LEU A 533 4.52 18.37 28.50
CA LEU A 533 3.16 18.22 27.96
C LEU A 533 2.40 17.09 28.68
N LEU A 534 3.04 15.94 28.82
CA LEU A 534 2.44 14.73 29.38
C LEU A 534 2.09 14.89 30.86
N PHE A 535 2.98 15.48 31.67
CA PHE A 535 2.75 15.66 33.11
C PHE A 535 1.71 16.76 33.39
N ALA A 536 1.51 17.69 32.45
CA ALA A 536 0.45 18.70 32.50
C ALA A 536 -0.91 18.19 31.98
N ALA A 537 -0.99 17.01 31.37
CA ALA A 537 -2.18 16.51 30.68
C ALA A 537 -3.29 16.10 31.65
N ARG A 538 -4.38 16.88 31.71
CA ARG A 538 -5.46 16.70 32.70
C ARG A 538 -6.55 15.70 32.29
N SER A 539 -6.57 15.25 31.04
CA SER A 539 -7.56 14.29 30.56
C SER A 539 -6.91 13.17 29.74
N PRO A 540 -7.50 11.96 29.75
CA PRO A 540 -7.08 10.87 28.87
C PRO A 540 -7.01 11.26 27.39
N ALA A 541 -7.98 12.05 26.91
CA ALA A 541 -8.01 12.56 25.54
C ALA A 541 -6.77 13.39 25.20
N HIS A 542 -6.34 14.27 26.10
CA HIS A 542 -5.15 15.10 25.90
C HIS A 542 -3.87 14.26 25.90
N VAL A 543 -3.79 13.23 26.77
CA VAL A 543 -2.68 12.26 26.75
C VAL A 543 -2.63 11.54 25.40
N CYS A 544 -3.77 11.03 24.90
CA CYS A 544 -3.85 10.42 23.57
C CYS A 544 -3.39 11.36 22.45
N GLU A 545 -3.77 12.63 22.50
CA GLU A 545 -3.37 13.64 21.51
C GLU A 545 -1.85 13.87 21.52
N ILE A 546 -1.23 13.97 22.70
CA ILE A 546 0.22 14.13 22.85
C ILE A 546 0.97 12.94 22.24
N PHE A 547 0.52 11.71 22.49
CA PHE A 547 1.11 10.50 21.91
C PHE A 547 0.83 10.33 20.41
N ARG A 548 -0.17 11.03 19.85
CA ARG A 548 -0.49 11.03 18.40
C ARG A 548 0.27 12.08 17.60
N HIS A 549 0.88 13.08 18.25
CA HIS A 549 1.61 14.15 17.57
C HIS A 549 2.95 13.64 16.98
N GLU A 550 3.36 14.16 15.82
CA GLU A 550 4.49 13.71 14.97
C GLU A 550 5.83 13.40 15.72
N ALA A 551 6.05 13.98 16.90
CA ALA A 551 7.24 13.72 17.73
C ALA A 551 7.34 12.26 18.22
N PHE A 552 6.21 11.57 18.44
CA PHE A 552 6.20 10.14 18.79
C PHE A 552 6.40 9.24 17.56
N GLU A 553 6.11 9.74 16.35
CA GLU A 553 6.35 9.00 15.10
C GLU A 553 7.84 8.93 14.74
N GLU A 554 8.62 9.99 15.02
CA GLU A 554 10.08 10.02 14.74
C GLU A 554 10.90 9.23 15.76
N LEU A 555 10.39 9.05 16.99
CA LEU A 555 11.05 8.36 18.10
C LEU A 555 10.62 6.90 18.26
N ASN A 556 9.70 6.40 17.41
CA ASN A 556 9.43 4.97 17.29
C ASN A 556 10.71 4.27 16.83
N VAL A 557 11.46 3.75 17.79
CA VAL A 557 12.66 3.00 17.51
C VAL A 557 12.25 1.76 16.74
N HIS A 558 12.70 1.73 15.50
CA HIS A 558 12.61 0.57 14.64
C HIS A 558 13.44 -0.51 15.31
N ILE A 559 12.77 -1.57 15.74
CA ILE A 559 13.43 -2.71 16.36
C ILE A 559 14.13 -3.48 15.25
N ASP A 560 15.37 -3.88 15.47
CA ASP A 560 16.11 -4.78 14.59
C ASP A 560 15.76 -6.22 14.97
N GLU A 561 15.43 -7.05 13.96
CA GLU A 561 15.82 -8.47 13.89
C GLU A 561 16.03 -8.83 12.41
#